data_AF-Q932T9-F1
#
_entry.id   AF-Q932T9-F1
#
_cell.length_a   1.000
_cell.length_b   1.000
_cell.length_c   1.000
_cell.angle_alpha   90.00
_cell.angle_beta   90.00
_cell.angle_gamma   90.00
#
_symmetry.space_group_name_H-M   'P 1'
#
loop_
_entity.id
_entity.type
_entity.pdbx_description
1 polymer ?
#
loop_
_entity_poly.entity_id
_entity_poly.type
_entity_poly.pdbx_seq_one_letter_code
_entity_poly.pdbx_strand_id
1 'polypeptide(L)'
;FEKIIVRLAREAPGVSFELLPLDDDPEELLRRGDVDFLILPDLFMSGAHPKARLFEERLVCVGCSTNEQLQGKLSLEQYMSMGHVAAKFGRGLKPSVEQWLLLQHGLKRRIELVVPGFNLIPPLLSGTNRI
;
A
#
# COMPACT_ATOMS: atom_id res chain seq x y z
N PHE A 1 11.50 -4.17 5.38
CA PHE A 1 11.91 -5.36 6.15
C PHE A 1 13.39 -5.71 6.06
N GLU A 2 14.10 -5.39 4.97
CA GLU A 2 15.52 -5.76 4.75
C GLU A 2 16.43 -5.60 5.99
N LYS A 3 16.49 -4.41 6.59
CA LYS A 3 17.33 -4.14 7.77
C LYS A 3 17.03 -5.07 8.95
N ILE A 4 15.76 -5.43 9.16
CA ILE A 4 15.33 -6.33 10.23
C ILE A 4 15.79 -7.76 9.92
N ILE A 5 15.59 -8.23 8.68
CA ILE A 5 16.02 -9.58 8.26
C ILE A 5 17.54 -9.75 8.38
N VAL A 6 18.32 -8.75 7.95
CA VAL A 6 19.79 -8.76 8.09
C VAL A 6 20.20 -8.85 9.56
N ARG A 7 19.53 -8.10 10.44
CA ARG A 7 19.83 -8.12 11.88
C ARG A 7 19.48 -9.47 12.52
N LEU A 8 18.34 -10.06 12.16
CA LEU A 8 17.87 -11.34 12.68
C LEU A 8 18.81 -12.50 12.32
N ALA A 9 19.33 -12.51 11.10
CA ALA A 9 20.29 -13.54 10.67
C ALA A 9 21.52 -13.62 11.59
N ARG A 10 21.90 -12.51 12.22
CA ARG A 10 23.00 -12.44 13.19
C ARG A 10 22.54 -12.71 14.63
N GLU A 11 21.44 -12.09 15.05
CA GLU A 11 21.02 -12.07 16.46
C GLU A 11 20.15 -13.27 16.86
N ALA A 12 19.47 -13.91 15.91
CA ALA A 12 18.55 -15.02 16.15
C ALA A 12 18.55 -16.02 14.97
N PRO A 13 19.68 -16.66 14.64
CA PRO A 13 19.83 -17.50 13.45
C PRO A 13 18.95 -18.76 13.45
N GLY A 14 18.42 -19.18 14.59
CA GLY A 14 17.49 -20.30 14.71
C GLY A 14 16.01 -19.92 14.58
N VAL A 15 15.68 -18.63 14.43
CA VAL A 15 14.30 -18.15 14.32
C VAL A 15 13.91 -18.02 12.86
N SER A 16 12.74 -18.55 12.51
CA SER A 16 12.14 -18.42 11.19
C SER A 16 11.07 -17.33 11.17
N PHE A 17 10.86 -16.72 10.00
CA PHE A 17 9.83 -15.71 9.79
C PHE A 17 9.01 -16.06 8.55
N GLU A 18 7.69 -15.96 8.68
CA GLU A 18 6.76 -16.07 7.57
C GLU A 18 6.16 -14.68 7.32
N LEU A 19 6.27 -14.21 6.08
CA LEU A 19 5.69 -12.93 5.64
C LEU A 19 4.50 -13.23 4.76
N LEU A 20 3.30 -12.95 5.26
CA LEU A 20 2.06 -13.18 4.55
C LEU A 20 1.62 -11.91 3.82
N PRO A 21 1.00 -12.04 2.63
CA PRO A 21 0.28 -10.92 2.03
C PRO A 21 -0.89 -10.50 2.93
N LEU A 22 -1.39 -9.29 2.73
CA LEU A 22 -2.57 -8.82 3.46
C LEU A 22 -3.79 -9.69 3.13
N ASP A 23 -4.40 -10.24 4.18
CA ASP A 23 -5.64 -10.99 4.11
C ASP A 23 -6.85 -10.03 4.03
N ASP A 24 -8.02 -10.59 3.69
CA ASP A 24 -9.27 -9.85 3.76
C ASP A 24 -9.71 -9.62 5.21
N ASP A 25 -9.32 -10.46 6.16
CA ASP A 25 -9.58 -10.27 7.58
C ASP A 25 -8.30 -10.49 8.43
N PRO A 26 -7.36 -9.52 8.40
CA PRO A 26 -6.10 -9.67 9.12
C PRO A 26 -6.29 -9.74 10.64
N GLU A 27 -7.36 -9.17 11.17
CA GLU A 27 -7.63 -9.19 12.62
C GLU A 27 -8.04 -10.59 13.09
N GLU A 28 -8.83 -11.30 12.30
CA GLU A 28 -9.22 -12.68 12.61
C GLU A 28 -8.00 -13.60 12.64
N LEU A 29 -7.01 -13.40 11.76
CA LEU A 29 -5.75 -14.14 11.80
C LEU A 29 -4.99 -13.91 13.12
N LEU A 30 -4.92 -12.66 13.57
CA LEU A 30 -4.28 -12.32 14.85
C LEU A 30 -5.06 -12.94 16.02
N ARG A 31 -6.39 -12.89 16.00
CA ARG A 31 -7.26 -13.45 17.04
C ARG A 31 -7.12 -14.98 17.16
N ARG A 32 -6.91 -15.68 16.04
CA ARG A 32 -6.70 -17.14 16.01
C ARG A 32 -5.28 -17.56 16.37
N GLY A 33 -4.33 -16.62 16.37
CA GLY A 33 -2.91 -16.93 16.52
C GLY A 33 -2.28 -17.50 15.24
N ASP A 34 -2.92 -17.30 14.08
CA ASP A 34 -2.35 -17.67 12.78
C ASP A 34 -1.23 -16.70 12.36
N VAL A 35 -1.20 -15.50 12.95
CA VAL A 35 -0.10 -14.53 12.85
C VAL A 35 0.23 -13.92 14.21
N ASP A 36 1.51 -13.62 14.43
CA ASP A 36 1.97 -12.99 15.68
C ASP A 36 1.86 -11.45 15.66
N PHE A 37 1.99 -10.84 14.48
CA PHE A 37 2.04 -9.38 14.32
C PHE A 37 1.31 -8.91 13.06
N LEU A 38 0.69 -7.73 13.17
CA LEU A 38 0.14 -6.98 12.05
C LEU A 38 0.89 -5.64 11.90
N ILE A 39 1.24 -5.29 10.67
CA ILE A 39 1.79 -3.97 10.32
C ILE A 39 0.87 -3.35 9.28
N LEU A 40 0.07 -2.39 9.73
CA LEU A 40 -0.99 -1.74 8.95
C LEU A 40 -1.01 -0.23 9.20
N PRO A 41 -1.57 0.57 8.27
CA PRO A 41 -1.99 1.93 8.57
C PRO A 41 -2.99 1.95 9.73
N ASP A 42 -2.89 2.95 10.62
CA ASP A 42 -3.75 3.09 11.81
C ASP A 42 -5.25 3.14 11.45
N LEU A 43 -5.57 3.67 10.27
CA LEU A 43 -6.93 3.72 9.72
C LEU A 43 -7.59 2.34 9.58
N PHE A 44 -6.79 1.28 9.40
CA PHE A 44 -7.28 -0.09 9.18
C PHE A 44 -7.07 -0.99 10.40
N MET A 45 -6.65 -0.46 11.55
CA MET A 45 -6.46 -1.23 12.79
C MET A 45 -7.65 -1.08 13.73
N SER A 46 -8.16 -2.18 14.28
CA SER A 46 -9.08 -2.11 15.43
C SER A 46 -8.40 -1.68 16.72
N GLY A 47 -9.25 -1.33 17.70
CA GLY A 47 -8.85 -1.09 19.08
C GLY A 47 -8.84 -2.35 19.95
N ALA A 48 -9.02 -3.54 19.36
CA ALA A 48 -9.15 -4.79 20.12
C ALA A 48 -7.81 -5.31 20.66
N HIS A 49 -6.69 -4.91 20.06
CA HIS A 49 -5.35 -5.35 20.42
C HIS A 49 -4.42 -4.18 20.75
N PRO A 50 -3.40 -4.38 21.61
CA PRO A 50 -2.35 -3.40 21.81
C PRO A 50 -1.67 -3.05 20.49
N LYS A 51 -1.40 -1.75 20.28
CA LYS A 51 -0.72 -1.25 19.09
C LYS A 51 0.31 -0.20 19.42
N ALA A 52 1.33 -0.10 18.58
CA ALA A 52 2.39 0.89 18.69
C ALA A 52 2.63 1.56 17.34
N ARG A 53 2.85 2.88 17.35
CA ARG A 53 3.24 3.62 16.14
C ARG A 53 4.68 3.29 15.79
N LEU A 54 4.92 2.87 14.56
CA LEU A 54 6.26 2.55 14.07
C LEU A 54 6.92 3.75 13.38
N PHE A 55 6.19 4.39 12.47
CA PHE A 55 6.64 5.56 11.72
C PHE A 55 5.44 6.24 11.06
N GLU A 56 5.68 7.43 10.51
CA GLU A 56 4.74 8.15 9.65
C GLU A 56 5.26 8.15 8.22
N GLU A 57 4.36 8.16 7.26
CA GLU A 57 4.68 8.24 5.84
C GLU A 57 3.81 9.28 5.14
N ARG A 58 4.26 9.72 3.97
CA ARG A 58 3.53 10.68 3.14
C ARG A 58 3.13 10.01 1.83
N LEU A 59 1.83 10.04 1.53
CA LEU A 59 1.32 9.66 0.23
C LEU A 59 1.73 10.71 -0.82
N VAL A 60 2.30 10.25 -1.92
CA VAL A 60 2.73 11.08 -3.04
C VAL A 60 2.19 10.51 -4.35
N CYS A 61 2.00 11.38 -5.34
CA CYS A 61 1.76 10.94 -6.72
C CYS A 61 3.10 10.56 -7.37
N VAL A 62 3.12 9.45 -8.09
CA VAL A 62 4.30 8.97 -8.82
C VAL A 62 3.89 8.72 -10.26
N GLY A 63 4.77 9.03 -11.20
CA GLY A 63 4.58 8.70 -12.61
C GLY A 63 5.91 8.60 -13.32
N CYS A 64 5.87 8.28 -14.62
CA CYS A 64 7.09 8.23 -15.41
C CYS A 64 7.72 9.62 -15.54
N SER A 65 9.05 9.70 -15.49
CA SER A 65 9.78 10.96 -15.68
C SER A 65 9.56 11.60 -17.05
N THR A 66 9.17 10.81 -18.06
CA THR A 66 8.83 11.29 -19.41
C THR A 66 7.37 11.73 -19.55
N ASN A 67 6.56 11.62 -18.49
CA ASN A 67 5.18 12.08 -18.52
C ASN A 67 5.12 13.60 -18.39
N GLU A 68 4.97 14.30 -19.51
CA GLU A 68 4.93 15.77 -19.56
C GLU A 68 3.81 16.39 -18.71
N GLN A 69 2.72 15.64 -18.47
CA GLN A 69 1.63 16.10 -17.59
C GLN A 69 2.08 16.24 -16.13
N LEU A 70 3.19 15.63 -15.73
CA LEU A 70 3.73 15.74 -14.36
C LEU A 70 4.76 16.86 -14.20
N GLN A 71 4.97 17.69 -15.22
CA GLN A 71 5.84 18.86 -15.10
C GLN A 71 5.17 19.94 -14.23
N GLY A 72 5.75 20.20 -13.06
CA GLY A 72 5.28 21.25 -12.14
C GLY A 72 4.33 20.75 -11.06
N LYS A 73 3.44 21.63 -10.58
CA LYS A 73 2.47 21.30 -9.52
C LYS A 73 1.26 20.59 -10.13
N LEU A 74 1.02 19.36 -9.69
CA LEU A 74 -0.15 18.60 -10.09
C LEU A 74 -1.41 19.12 -9.38
N SER A 75 -2.38 19.61 -10.15
CA SER A 75 -3.70 20.00 -9.61
C SER A 75 -4.57 18.76 -9.37
N LEU A 76 -5.61 18.90 -8.53
CA LEU A 76 -6.57 17.81 -8.32
C LEU A 76 -7.31 17.44 -9.62
N GLU A 77 -7.71 18.43 -10.41
CA GLU A 77 -8.38 18.19 -11.70
C GLU A 77 -7.49 17.39 -12.66
N GLN A 78 -6.22 17.76 -12.75
CA GLN A 78 -5.26 17.05 -13.59
C GLN A 78 -4.99 15.63 -13.07
N TYR A 79 -4.83 15.47 -11.75
CA TYR A 79 -4.73 14.15 -11.13
C TYR A 79 -5.93 13.27 -11.49
N MET A 80 -7.15 13.81 -11.46
CA MET A 80 -8.37 13.06 -11.74
C MET A 80 -8.59 12.74 -13.22
N SER A 81 -7.98 13.49 -14.15
CA SER A 81 -8.11 13.25 -15.60
C SER A 81 -7.16 12.17 -16.14
N MET A 82 -6.11 11.85 -15.38
CA MET A 82 -5.10 10.85 -15.73
C MET A 82 -5.61 9.42 -15.53
N GLY A 83 -4.93 8.46 -16.17
CA GLY A 83 -5.13 7.03 -15.92
C GLY A 83 -4.32 6.57 -14.73
N HIS A 84 -4.91 5.76 -13.84
CA HIS A 84 -4.27 5.35 -12.59
C HIS A 84 -3.95 3.86 -12.56
N VAL A 85 -2.83 3.51 -11.93
CA VAL A 85 -2.50 2.18 -11.43
C VAL A 85 -2.83 2.14 -9.94
N ALA A 86 -3.78 1.30 -9.53
CA ALA A 86 -4.19 1.17 -8.14
C ALA A 86 -3.70 -0.13 -7.50
N ALA A 87 -3.14 -0.04 -6.30
CA ALA A 87 -2.92 -1.21 -5.45
C ALA A 87 -4.24 -1.61 -4.76
N LYS A 88 -4.55 -2.90 -4.79
CA LYS A 88 -5.64 -3.49 -4.00
C LYS A 88 -5.14 -4.76 -3.32
N PHE A 89 -5.70 -5.08 -2.16
CA PHE A 89 -5.17 -6.11 -1.26
C PHE A 89 -6.19 -7.20 -0.94
N GLY A 90 -5.69 -8.38 -0.58
CA GLY A 90 -6.54 -9.53 -0.28
C GLY A 90 -7.31 -10.05 -1.50
N ARG A 91 -8.14 -11.07 -1.29
CA ARG A 91 -8.99 -11.63 -2.36
C ARG A 91 -10.19 -10.72 -2.64
N GLY A 92 -10.64 -9.98 -1.64
CA GLY A 92 -11.69 -8.99 -1.72
C GLY A 92 -11.28 -7.69 -2.42
N LEU A 93 -10.02 -7.56 -2.85
CA LEU A 93 -9.50 -6.37 -3.52
C LEU A 93 -9.77 -5.09 -2.72
N LYS A 94 -9.45 -5.14 -1.42
CA LYS A 94 -9.59 -3.99 -0.52
C LYS A 94 -8.75 -2.81 -1.01
N PRO A 95 -9.28 -1.58 -0.93
CA PRO A 95 -8.58 -0.38 -1.38
C PRO A 95 -7.38 -0.07 -0.47
N SER A 96 -6.35 0.51 -1.06
CA SER A 96 -5.28 1.22 -0.35
C SER A 96 -5.80 2.51 0.32
N VAL A 97 -4.99 3.10 1.21
CA VAL A 97 -5.35 4.30 1.99
C VAL A 97 -5.80 5.46 1.10
N GLU A 98 -5.07 5.74 0.01
CA GLU A 98 -5.39 6.86 -0.88
C GLU A 98 -6.70 6.63 -1.64
N GLN A 99 -6.95 5.40 -2.09
CA GLN A 99 -8.20 5.06 -2.77
C GLN A 99 -9.38 5.16 -1.82
N TRP A 100 -9.23 4.69 -0.58
CA TRP A 100 -10.26 4.82 0.44
C TRP A 100 -10.58 6.30 0.71
N LEU A 101 -9.57 7.15 0.90
CA LEU A 101 -9.74 8.57 1.16
C LEU A 101 -10.46 9.30 0.02
N LEU A 102 -10.07 9.03 -1.23
CA LEU A 102 -10.73 9.64 -2.40
C LEU A 102 -12.20 9.24 -2.48
N LEU A 103 -12.53 7.97 -2.21
CA LEU A 103 -13.91 7.50 -2.18
C LEU A 103 -14.74 8.17 -1.08
N GLN A 104 -14.17 8.40 0.10
CA GLN A 104 -14.84 9.14 1.19
C GLN A 104 -15.18 10.58 0.77
N HIS A 105 -14.39 11.18 -0.12
CA HIS A 105 -14.65 12.51 -0.68
C HIS A 105 -15.48 12.49 -1.98
N GLY A 106 -16.06 11.35 -2.37
CA GLY A 106 -16.85 11.22 -3.59
C GLY A 106 -16.04 11.28 -4.89
N LEU A 107 -14.71 11.19 -4.80
CA LEU A 107 -13.81 11.25 -5.95
C LEU A 107 -13.56 9.84 -6.48
N LYS A 108 -13.96 9.61 -7.74
CA LYS A 108 -13.75 8.34 -8.44
C LYS A 108 -12.73 8.52 -9.57
N ARG A 109 -11.57 7.89 -9.41
CA ARG A 109 -10.48 7.92 -10.39
C ARG A 109 -10.75 7.00 -11.58
N ARG A 110 -10.15 7.31 -12.73
CA ARG A 110 -10.05 6.38 -13.86
C ARG A 110 -8.91 5.38 -13.59
N ILE A 111 -9.25 4.24 -12.98
CA ILE A 111 -8.30 3.15 -12.77
C ILE A 111 -8.15 2.35 -14.07
N GLU A 112 -6.95 2.34 -14.65
CA GLU A 112 -6.63 1.58 -15.86
C GLU A 112 -6.03 0.21 -15.52
N LEU A 113 -5.31 0.12 -14.40
CA LEU A 113 -4.68 -1.12 -13.94
C LEU A 113 -4.89 -1.29 -12.44
N VAL A 114 -5.12 -2.53 -12.01
CA VAL A 114 -5.16 -2.94 -10.60
C VAL A 114 -4.04 -3.94 -10.37
N VAL A 115 -3.27 -3.74 -9.30
CA VAL A 115 -2.17 -4.63 -8.90
C VAL A 115 -2.33 -5.11 -7.45
N PRO A 116 -1.84 -6.32 -7.11
CA PRO A 116 -1.92 -6.89 -5.76
C PRO A 116 -0.97 -6.24 -4.72
N GLY A 117 -0.24 -5.19 -5.11
CA GLY A 117 0.66 -4.47 -4.21
C GLY A 117 1.53 -3.44 -4.92
N PHE A 118 2.15 -2.55 -4.14
CA PHE A 118 2.88 -1.40 -4.65
C PHE A 118 4.12 -1.75 -5.49
N ASN A 119 4.74 -2.91 -5.27
CA ASN A 119 5.97 -3.31 -5.97
C ASN A 119 5.80 -3.43 -7.48
N LEU A 120 4.58 -3.67 -7.97
CA LEU A 120 4.29 -3.78 -9.40
C LEU A 120 3.97 -2.44 -10.06
N ILE A 121 3.78 -1.36 -9.28
CA ILE A 121 3.43 -0.06 -9.85
C ILE A 121 4.56 0.55 -10.69
N PRO A 122 5.82 0.67 -10.19
CA PRO A 122 6.88 1.34 -10.95
C PRO A 122 7.08 0.85 -12.40
N PRO A 123 7.18 -0.47 -12.68
CA PRO A 123 7.34 -0.93 -14.05
C PRO A 123 6.11 -0.67 -14.94
N LEU A 124 4.90 -0.55 -14.37
CA LEU A 124 3.67 -0.28 -15.12
C LEU A 124 3.46 1.21 -15.43
N LEU A 125 4.18 2.10 -14.73
CA LEU A 125 4.22 3.52 -15.02
C LEU A 125 5.19 3.84 -16.15
N SER A 126 6.32 3.14 -16.22
CA SER A 126 7.40 3.41 -17.17
C SER A 126 6.93 3.45 -18.62
N GLY A 127 7.27 4.53 -19.34
CA GLY A 127 6.88 4.72 -20.73
C GLY A 127 5.39 5.02 -20.96
N THR A 128 4.64 5.33 -19.90
CA THR A 128 3.21 5.66 -19.98
C THR A 128 2.91 7.03 -19.37
N ASN A 129 1.69 7.51 -19.64
CA ASN A 129 1.14 8.70 -19.00
C ASN A 129 0.31 8.38 -17.74
N ARG A 130 0.41 7.14 -17.21
CA ARG A 130 -0.29 6.74 -15.98
C ARG A 130 0.41 7.29 -14.73
N ILE A 131 -0.35 7.28 -13.64
CA ILE A 131 0.10 7.55 -12.27
C ILE A 131 -0.34 6.47 -11.30
#